data_AF-A0A951KL95-F1
#
_entry.id   AF-A0A951KL95-F1
#
_cell.length_a   1.000
_cell.length_b   1.000
_cell.length_c   1.000
_cell.angle_alpha   90.00
_cell.angle_beta   90.00
_cell.angle_gamma   90.00
#
_symmetry.space_group_name_H-M   'P 1'
#
loop_
_entity.id
_entity.type
_entity.pdbx_description
1 polymer ?
#
loop_
_entity_poly.entity_id
_entity_poly.type
_entity_poly.pdbx_seq_one_letter_code
_entity_poly.pdbx_strand_id
1 'polypeptide(L)'
;MRRMLPNLLLLLMLFFLLPIYQLTQSQQVLVLGIALLAAGFVLAYTNQPRGVEVLIGLTAALSFVGVAFWGRLLTGSINGGYCFVGLWILALIGAGALLFRRMIFVERGQILVINQLPENRALVWNEGLHRPLKPIVERRMAALPAYELDIELFIENLNTRSLYNIDTVKVLVRYKVEQPRDVVFCFPNREQAYEILLKERGEPRDIDTDEQVAFWTELILRQMKLEIEQSVRTEVANIGGPTDLAQEREIHARHIAKRLQNSVSRWGMKILDFRVLDVKINPDRVSMIYRDFKIQRQREDAQRLAEIRAEEIRTLGQAQAEATARLVAEMVRTLQEQGTSLSTDDIERIVITAMQRMSDQQQLSGFFRDVAQAGAAATGTQSMGTPSAPSNPQQPPRQ
;
A
#
# COMPACT_ATOMS: atom_id res chain seq x y z
N MET A 1 8.03 -31.05 33.93
CA MET A 1 8.46 -29.89 34.75
C MET A 1 7.38 -29.29 35.66
N ARG A 2 6.06 -29.40 35.38
CA ARG A 2 4.99 -28.82 36.25
C ARG A 2 5.04 -29.24 37.73
N ARG A 3 5.58 -30.41 38.06
CA ARG A 3 5.74 -30.89 39.45
C ARG A 3 7.10 -30.59 40.09
N MET A 4 8.09 -30.09 39.33
CA MET A 4 9.43 -29.88 39.89
C MET A 4 9.51 -28.65 40.80
N LEU A 5 8.82 -27.57 40.44
CA LEU A 5 8.84 -26.34 41.23
C LEU A 5 8.16 -26.51 42.61
N PRO A 6 6.95 -27.12 42.72
CA PRO A 6 6.35 -27.39 44.03
C PRO A 6 7.20 -28.35 44.90
N ASN A 7 7.78 -29.39 44.30
CA ASN A 7 8.64 -30.33 45.03
C ASN A 7 9.93 -29.67 45.53
N LEU A 8 10.52 -28.78 44.72
CA LEU A 8 11.70 -28.03 45.12
C LEU A 8 11.39 -27.07 46.26
N LEU A 9 10.23 -26.38 46.23
CA LEU A 9 9.77 -25.52 47.32
C LEU A 9 9.58 -26.30 48.64
N LEU A 10 8.99 -27.49 48.59
CA LEU A 10 8.83 -28.35 49.78
C LEU A 10 10.17 -28.76 50.38
N LEU A 11 11.13 -29.14 49.55
CA LEU A 11 12.47 -29.50 50.00
C LEU A 11 13.16 -28.28 50.66
N LEU A 12 12.98 -27.10 50.07
CA LEU A 12 13.48 -25.84 50.60
C LEU A 12 12.86 -25.49 51.97
N MET A 13 11.55 -25.72 52.12
CA MET A 13 10.87 -25.54 53.42
C MET A 13 11.41 -26.50 54.48
N LEU A 14 11.60 -27.78 54.14
CA LEU A 14 12.21 -28.77 55.04
C LEU A 14 13.61 -28.32 55.47
N PHE A 15 14.43 -27.86 54.51
CA PHE A 15 15.77 -27.36 54.75
C PHE A 15 15.81 -26.17 55.73
N PHE A 16 14.82 -25.28 55.68
CA PHE A 16 14.72 -24.14 56.60
C PHE A 16 14.06 -24.46 57.95
N LEU A 17 13.24 -25.51 58.03
CA LEU A 17 12.66 -25.97 59.30
C LEU A 17 13.67 -26.74 60.17
N LEU A 18 14.60 -27.44 59.54
CA LEU A 18 15.62 -28.26 60.20
C LEU A 18 16.44 -27.51 61.28
N PRO A 19 17.05 -26.35 61.00
CA PRO A 19 17.80 -25.59 62.01
C PRO A 19 16.90 -25.08 63.15
N ILE A 20 15.64 -24.72 62.85
CA ILE A 20 14.67 -24.24 63.84
C ILE A 20 14.37 -25.36 64.85
N TYR A 21 14.17 -26.58 64.35
CA TYR A 21 13.97 -27.76 65.18
C TYR A 21 15.21 -28.10 66.02
N GLN A 22 16.40 -28.13 65.41
CA GLN A 22 17.64 -28.48 66.10
C GLN A 22 17.97 -27.54 67.27
N LEU A 23 17.69 -26.25 67.12
CA LEU A 23 18.00 -25.24 68.14
C LEU A 23 16.94 -25.13 69.24
N THR A 24 15.67 -25.39 68.93
CA THR A 24 14.55 -25.17 69.86
C THR A 24 14.14 -26.44 70.60
N GLN A 25 14.31 -27.62 69.98
CA GLN A 25 13.99 -28.95 70.53
C GLN A 25 12.64 -29.06 71.27
N SER A 26 11.65 -28.28 70.84
CA SER A 26 10.32 -28.24 71.46
C SER A 26 9.32 -29.07 70.68
N GLN A 27 8.50 -29.85 71.40
CA GLN A 27 7.43 -30.66 70.81
C GLN A 27 6.41 -29.79 70.05
N GLN A 28 6.15 -28.56 70.52
CA GLN A 28 5.24 -27.63 69.85
C GLN A 28 5.77 -27.20 68.48
N VAL A 29 7.07 -26.95 68.38
CA VAL A 29 7.74 -26.56 67.12
C VAL A 29 7.76 -27.72 66.13
N LEU A 30 7.95 -28.95 66.62
CA LEU A 30 7.88 -30.16 65.79
C LEU A 30 6.47 -30.38 65.23
N VAL A 31 5.43 -30.26 66.07
CA VAL A 31 4.03 -30.40 65.63
C VAL A 31 3.69 -29.32 64.60
N LEU A 32 4.09 -28.07 64.84
CA LEU A 32 3.86 -26.97 63.91
C LEU A 32 4.63 -27.17 62.59
N GLY A 33 5.88 -27.62 62.65
CA GLY A 33 6.68 -27.94 61.47
C GLY A 33 6.08 -29.05 60.61
N ILE A 34 5.58 -30.13 61.24
CA ILE A 34 4.88 -31.22 60.54
C ILE A 34 3.58 -30.72 59.91
N ALA A 35 2.77 -29.94 60.65
CA ALA A 35 1.52 -29.37 60.12
C ALA A 35 1.77 -28.45 58.93
N LEU A 36 2.84 -27.65 58.99
CA LEU A 36 3.22 -26.69 57.97
C LEU A 36 3.77 -27.38 56.71
N LEU A 37 4.54 -28.47 56.87
CA LEU A 37 4.94 -29.33 55.75
C LEU A 37 3.76 -30.10 55.14
N ALA A 38 2.82 -30.58 55.95
CA ALA A 38 1.61 -31.24 55.47
C ALA A 38 0.72 -30.28 54.67
N ALA A 39 0.52 -29.05 55.16
CA ALA A 39 -0.17 -27.99 54.43
C ALA A 39 0.54 -27.65 53.12
N GLY A 40 1.87 -27.51 53.15
CA GLY A 40 2.68 -27.31 51.95
C GLY A 40 2.51 -28.45 50.94
N PHE A 41 2.50 -29.70 51.41
CA PHE A 41 2.34 -30.88 50.56
C PHE A 41 0.98 -30.91 49.85
N VAL A 42 -0.10 -30.56 50.58
CA VAL A 42 -1.44 -30.42 49.99
C VAL A 42 -1.45 -29.32 48.92
N LEU A 43 -0.86 -28.16 49.21
CA LEU A 43 -0.76 -27.06 48.23
C LEU A 43 0.05 -27.46 46.99
N ALA A 44 1.16 -28.17 47.18
CA ALA A 44 1.98 -28.68 46.07
C ALA A 44 1.25 -29.75 45.24
N TYR A 45 0.44 -30.60 45.88
CA TYR A 45 -0.32 -31.66 45.21
C TYR A 45 -1.44 -31.10 44.33
N THR A 46 -2.14 -30.06 44.79
CA THR A 46 -3.23 -29.44 44.01
C THR A 46 -2.75 -28.73 42.75
N ASN A 47 -1.47 -28.31 42.70
CA ASN A 47 -0.81 -27.67 41.55
C ASN A 47 -1.60 -26.49 40.95
N GLN A 48 -2.41 -25.82 41.78
CA GLN A 48 -3.14 -24.62 41.39
C GLN A 48 -2.21 -23.41 41.44
N PRO A 49 -2.32 -22.45 40.49
CA PRO A 49 -1.42 -21.30 40.42
C PRO A 49 -1.42 -20.48 41.72
N ARG A 50 -2.61 -20.23 42.29
CA ARG A 50 -2.76 -19.55 43.59
C ARG A 50 -2.14 -20.33 44.75
N GLY A 51 -2.24 -21.67 44.74
CA GLY A 51 -1.63 -22.51 45.77
C GLY A 51 -0.10 -22.48 45.72
N VAL A 52 0.48 -22.41 44.53
CA VAL A 52 1.93 -22.26 44.33
C VAL A 52 2.40 -20.87 44.78
N GLU A 53 1.63 -19.81 44.52
CA GLU A 53 1.94 -18.46 45.01
C GLU A 53 2.00 -18.39 46.54
N VAL A 54 1.00 -18.99 47.22
CA VAL A 54 0.98 -19.09 48.69
C VAL A 54 2.17 -19.90 49.20
N LEU A 55 2.51 -21.01 48.54
CA LEU A 55 3.67 -21.84 48.89
C LEU A 55 4.99 -21.07 48.74
N ILE A 56 5.14 -20.27 47.67
CA ILE A 56 6.31 -19.41 47.46
C ILE A 56 6.42 -18.37 48.56
N GLY A 57 5.32 -17.66 48.88
CA GLY A 57 5.30 -16.65 49.92
C GLY A 57 5.66 -17.22 51.30
N LEU A 58 5.09 -18.39 51.63
CA LEU A 58 5.37 -19.08 52.88
C LEU A 58 6.82 -19.57 52.96
N THR A 59 7.35 -20.14 51.87
CA THR A 59 8.76 -20.58 51.78
C THR A 59 9.72 -19.39 51.90
N ALA A 60 9.37 -18.25 51.29
CA ALA A 60 10.16 -17.03 51.39
C ALA A 60 10.21 -16.49 52.82
N ALA A 61 9.06 -16.40 53.51
CA ALA A 61 9.00 -15.99 54.91
C ALA A 61 9.82 -16.95 55.81
N LEU A 62 9.63 -18.25 55.62
CA LEU A 62 10.35 -19.30 56.34
C LEU A 62 11.87 -19.25 56.06
N SER A 63 12.29 -18.82 54.87
CA SER A 63 13.72 -18.69 54.51
C SER A 63 14.46 -17.71 55.42
N PHE A 64 13.87 -16.56 55.74
CA PHE A 64 14.49 -15.57 56.62
C PHE A 64 14.65 -16.10 58.04
N VAL A 65 13.61 -16.79 58.55
CA VAL A 65 13.65 -17.40 59.88
C VAL A 65 14.67 -18.54 59.91
N GLY A 66 14.59 -19.47 58.94
CA GLY A 66 15.48 -20.63 58.86
C GLY A 66 16.96 -20.23 58.73
N VAL A 67 17.27 -19.21 57.92
CA VAL A 67 18.64 -18.69 57.77
C VAL A 67 19.14 -18.03 59.07
N ALA A 68 18.29 -17.29 59.78
CA ALA A 68 18.66 -16.71 61.08
C ALA A 68 19.03 -17.81 62.10
N PHE A 69 18.25 -18.90 62.13
CA PHE A 69 18.56 -20.06 62.98
C PHE A 69 19.80 -20.81 62.52
N TRP A 70 20.03 -20.96 61.21
CA TRP A 70 21.30 -21.50 60.68
C TRP A 70 22.51 -20.69 61.13
N GLY A 71 22.45 -19.36 61.03
CA GLY A 71 23.52 -18.47 61.48
C GLY A 71 23.79 -18.58 62.98
N ARG A 72 22.74 -18.75 63.78
CA ARG A 72 22.86 -18.99 65.23
C ARG A 72 23.47 -20.37 65.53
N LEU A 73 23.08 -21.41 64.79
CA LEU A 73 23.57 -22.78 64.97
C LEU A 73 25.06 -22.89 64.65
N LEU A 74 25.51 -22.24 63.56
CA LEU A 74 26.89 -22.34 63.08
C LEU A 74 27.87 -21.47 63.87
N THR A 75 27.43 -20.33 64.39
CA THR A 75 28.32 -19.38 65.10
C THR A 75 28.18 -19.43 66.63
N GLY A 76 27.17 -20.14 67.14
CA GLY A 76 26.84 -20.17 68.56
C GLY A 76 26.33 -18.84 69.14
N SER A 77 26.15 -17.80 68.31
CA SER A 77 25.82 -16.44 68.76
C SER A 77 24.58 -15.88 68.05
N ILE A 78 23.88 -14.97 68.72
CA ILE A 78 22.73 -14.25 68.13
C ILE A 78 23.20 -13.37 66.96
N ASN A 79 24.40 -12.80 67.07
CA ASN A 79 24.99 -11.93 66.04
C ASN A 79 25.23 -12.66 64.71
N GLY A 80 25.56 -13.96 64.76
CA GLY A 80 25.67 -14.76 63.55
C GLY A 80 24.34 -14.96 62.81
N GLY A 81 23.20 -14.94 63.52
CA GLY A 81 21.89 -14.95 62.89
C GLY A 81 21.66 -13.72 62.01
N TYR A 82 21.96 -12.53 62.52
CA TYR A 82 21.84 -11.29 61.75
C TYR A 82 22.79 -11.24 60.54
N CYS A 83 24.02 -11.71 60.70
CA CYS A 83 25.00 -11.78 59.61
C CYS A 83 24.54 -12.69 58.46
N PHE A 84 24.03 -13.88 58.77
CA PHE A 84 23.53 -14.82 57.77
C PHE A 84 22.28 -14.31 57.05
N VAL A 85 21.38 -13.63 57.76
CA VAL A 85 20.22 -12.97 57.13
C VAL A 85 20.69 -11.87 56.17
N GLY A 86 21.67 -11.06 56.55
CA GLY A 86 22.28 -10.06 55.67
C GLY A 86 22.90 -10.68 54.40
N LEU A 87 23.67 -11.75 54.55
CA LEU A 87 24.23 -12.51 53.43
C LEU A 87 23.14 -13.12 52.54
N TRP A 88 22.04 -13.60 53.12
CA TRP A 88 20.92 -14.15 52.36
C TRP A 88 20.18 -13.09 51.56
N ILE A 89 19.98 -11.89 52.12
CA ILE A 89 19.45 -10.74 51.38
C ILE A 89 20.36 -10.41 50.19
N LEU A 90 21.68 -10.35 50.39
CA LEU A 90 22.63 -10.13 49.31
C LEU A 90 22.58 -11.24 48.26
N ALA A 91 22.46 -12.50 48.68
CA ALA A 91 22.31 -13.63 47.77
C ALA A 91 21.01 -13.55 46.95
N LEU A 92 19.89 -13.15 47.56
CA LEU A 92 18.61 -12.94 46.86
C LEU A 92 18.69 -11.78 45.87
N ILE A 93 19.34 -10.66 46.25
CA ILE A 93 19.59 -9.52 45.35
C ILE A 93 20.47 -9.96 44.18
N GLY A 94 21.55 -10.71 44.44
CA GLY A 94 22.44 -11.26 43.43
C GLY A 94 21.73 -12.22 42.47
N ALA A 95 20.89 -13.11 43.00
CA ALA A 95 20.05 -14.00 42.20
C ALA A 95 19.04 -13.21 41.35
N GLY A 96 18.42 -12.17 41.91
CA GLY A 96 17.55 -11.25 41.18
C GLY A 96 18.29 -10.55 40.05
N ALA A 97 19.47 -10.00 40.31
CA ALA A 97 20.30 -9.33 39.30
C ALA A 97 20.73 -10.29 38.17
N LEU A 98 21.04 -11.54 38.48
CA LEU A 98 21.35 -12.58 37.48
C LEU A 98 20.13 -12.92 36.61
N LEU A 99 18.94 -12.98 37.20
CA LEU A 99 17.69 -13.18 36.45
C LEU A 99 17.41 -12.00 35.53
N PHE A 100 17.56 -10.76 36.01
CA PHE A 100 17.40 -9.54 35.21
C PHE A 100 18.39 -9.45 34.05
N ARG A 101 19.67 -9.80 34.26
CA ARG A 101 20.68 -9.83 33.19
C ARG A 101 20.37 -10.82 32.08
N ARG A 102 19.57 -11.86 32.36
CA ARG A 102 19.17 -12.88 31.38
C ARG A 102 17.81 -12.60 30.74
N MET A 103 17.10 -11.56 31.16
CA MET A 103 15.84 -11.20 30.51
C MET A 103 16.11 -10.69 29.09
N ILE A 104 15.21 -11.03 28.18
CA ILE A 104 15.31 -10.60 26.79
C ILE A 104 14.45 -9.36 26.65
N PHE A 105 15.10 -8.27 26.25
CA PHE A 105 14.40 -7.04 25.92
C PHE A 105 14.06 -7.08 24.43
N VAL A 106 12.75 -7.08 24.13
CA VAL A 106 12.25 -6.94 22.77
C VAL A 106 12.10 -5.46 22.50
N GLU A 107 12.91 -4.94 21.59
CA GLU A 107 12.93 -3.52 21.26
C GLU A 107 11.57 -3.06 20.71
N ARG A 108 11.27 -1.77 20.88
CA ARG A 108 10.05 -1.16 20.33
C ARG A 108 10.05 -1.31 18.81
N GLY A 109 8.93 -1.74 18.25
CA GLY A 109 8.81 -2.00 16.82
C GLY A 109 9.26 -3.39 16.36
N GLN A 110 9.60 -4.29 17.29
CA GLN A 110 9.97 -5.68 16.97
C GLN A 110 8.96 -6.68 17.55
N ILE A 111 8.73 -7.76 16.81
CA ILE A 111 7.96 -8.92 17.24
C ILE A 111 8.88 -10.14 17.17
N LEU A 112 8.98 -10.85 18.28
CA LEU A 112 9.85 -12.01 18.40
C LEU A 112 9.03 -13.29 18.31
N VAL A 113 9.36 -14.16 17.35
CA VAL A 113 8.71 -15.45 17.16
C VAL A 113 9.63 -16.55 17.66
N ILE A 114 9.14 -17.33 18.60
CA ILE A 114 9.87 -18.39 19.30
C ILE A 114 9.13 -19.70 19.09
N ASN A 115 9.85 -20.75 18.74
CA ASN A 115 9.30 -22.10 18.67
C ASN A 115 9.56 -22.86 19.96
N GLN A 116 8.50 -23.41 20.54
CA GLN A 116 8.55 -24.31 21.69
C GLN A 116 8.60 -25.77 21.22
N LEU A 117 9.74 -26.41 21.43
CA LEU A 117 9.98 -27.84 21.23
C LEU A 117 9.57 -28.60 22.50
N PRO A 118 8.98 -29.81 22.43
CA PRO A 118 8.64 -30.60 21.24
C PRO A 118 7.25 -30.31 20.66
N GLU A 119 6.43 -29.49 21.34
CA GLU A 119 5.02 -29.26 20.96
C GLU A 119 4.85 -28.44 19.66
N ASN A 120 5.95 -27.94 19.07
CA ASN A 120 5.99 -27.04 17.91
C ASN A 120 4.99 -25.87 18.03
N ARG A 121 4.87 -25.34 19.25
CA ARG A 121 4.02 -24.18 19.52
C ARG A 121 4.82 -22.91 19.29
N ALA A 122 4.29 -22.04 18.43
CA ALA A 122 4.85 -20.73 18.21
C ALA A 122 4.38 -19.79 19.34
N LEU A 123 5.31 -19.30 20.14
CA LEU A 123 5.14 -18.16 21.01
C LEU A 123 5.45 -16.88 20.24
N VAL A 124 4.62 -15.86 20.45
CA VAL A 124 4.84 -14.52 19.91
C VAL A 124 5.05 -13.59 21.09
N TRP A 125 6.20 -12.94 21.13
CA TRP A 125 6.54 -11.90 22.11
C TRP A 125 6.51 -10.55 21.42
N ASN A 126 5.65 -9.66 21.93
CA ASN A 126 5.57 -8.26 21.50
C ASN A 126 6.62 -7.42 22.23
N GLU A 127 6.60 -6.11 22.04
CA GLU A 127 7.51 -5.18 22.73
C GLU A 127 7.48 -5.35 24.27
N GLY A 128 8.66 -5.21 24.89
CA GLY A 128 8.80 -5.21 26.34
C GLY A 128 9.79 -6.25 26.89
N LEU A 129 9.76 -6.40 28.20
CA LEU A 129 10.66 -7.27 28.94
C LEU A 129 10.07 -8.67 29.05
N HIS A 130 10.74 -9.65 28.43
CA HIS A 130 10.31 -11.04 28.44
C HIS A 130 11.25 -11.92 29.24
N ARG A 131 10.70 -13.06 29.68
CA ARG A 131 11.45 -14.08 30.40
C ARG A 131 12.65 -14.57 29.57
N PRO A 132 13.74 -15.02 30.21
CA PRO A 132 14.82 -15.70 29.49
C PRO A 132 14.29 -16.88 28.67
N LEU A 133 14.85 -17.05 27.47
CA LEU A 133 14.65 -18.25 26.65
C LEU A 133 15.12 -19.49 27.42
N LYS A 134 14.34 -20.57 27.34
CA LYS A 134 14.77 -21.88 27.82
C LYS A 134 15.51 -22.61 26.68
N PRO A 135 16.85 -22.64 26.64
CA PRO A 135 17.60 -23.09 25.46
C PRO A 135 17.31 -24.53 25.01
N ILE A 136 16.81 -25.39 25.91
CA ILE A 136 16.48 -26.80 25.61
C ILE A 136 15.09 -26.94 24.95
N VAL A 137 14.18 -25.98 25.20
CA VAL A 137 12.75 -26.09 24.88
C VAL A 137 12.30 -24.98 23.95
N GLU A 138 12.99 -23.85 23.92
CA GLU A 138 12.60 -22.64 23.21
C GLU A 138 13.75 -22.22 22.29
N ARG A 139 13.46 -22.11 20.99
CA ARG A 139 14.38 -21.60 19.99
C ARG A 139 13.80 -20.35 19.33
N ARG A 140 14.58 -19.28 19.30
CA ARG A 140 14.23 -18.08 18.53
C ARG A 140 14.21 -18.43 17.05
N MET A 141 13.15 -18.04 16.35
CA MET A 141 12.98 -18.32 14.92
C MET A 141 13.06 -17.08 14.05
N ALA A 142 12.51 -15.96 14.52
CA ALA A 142 12.44 -14.74 13.75
C ALA A 142 12.31 -13.51 14.66
N ALA A 143 12.85 -12.40 14.20
CA ALA A 143 12.42 -11.07 14.64
C ALA A 143 11.76 -10.37 13.45
N LEU A 144 10.50 -9.98 13.62
CA LEU A 144 9.67 -9.36 12.60
C LEU A 144 9.41 -7.88 12.93
N PRO A 145 9.18 -7.03 11.92
CA PRO A 145 8.79 -5.65 12.15
C PRO A 145 7.34 -5.57 12.69
N ALA A 146 7.15 -4.82 13.77
CA ALA A 146 5.83 -4.52 14.34
C ALA A 146 5.20 -3.24 13.73
N TYR A 147 6.02 -2.40 13.10
CA TYR A 147 5.60 -1.13 12.52
C TYR A 147 4.99 -1.32 11.12
N GLU A 148 4.32 -0.28 10.64
CA GLU A 148 3.74 -0.26 9.30
C GLU A 148 4.84 -0.09 8.25
N LEU A 149 4.78 -0.90 7.21
CA LEU A 149 5.70 -0.87 6.08
C LEU A 149 5.00 -0.27 4.88
N ASP A 150 5.71 0.59 4.18
CA ASP A 150 5.28 1.22 2.94
C ASP A 150 6.18 0.80 1.77
N ILE A 151 5.56 0.62 0.62
CA ILE A 151 6.28 0.26 -0.59
C ILE A 151 5.70 1.04 -1.77
N GLU A 152 6.61 1.70 -2.50
CA GLU A 152 6.31 2.32 -3.79
C GLU A 152 6.88 1.44 -4.91
N LEU A 153 6.05 1.11 -5.89
CA LEU A 153 6.44 0.29 -7.04
C LEU A 153 6.05 0.95 -8.34
N PHE A 154 6.96 0.79 -9.32
CA PHE A 154 6.74 1.14 -10.70
C PHE A 154 6.63 -0.16 -11.48
N ILE A 155 5.46 -0.40 -12.06
CA ILE A 155 5.20 -1.60 -12.84
C ILE A 155 5.13 -1.19 -14.30
N GLU A 156 6.04 -1.75 -15.08
CA GLU A 156 6.20 -1.41 -16.50
C GLU A 156 5.52 -2.44 -17.40
N ASN A 157 5.13 -1.97 -18.59
CA ASN A 157 4.62 -2.78 -19.70
C ASN A 157 3.47 -3.70 -19.25
N LEU A 158 2.32 -3.10 -18.96
CA LEU A 158 1.12 -3.81 -18.55
C LEU A 158 0.20 -4.00 -19.76
N ASN A 159 -0.10 -5.25 -20.06
CA ASN A 159 -1.03 -5.62 -21.11
C ASN A 159 -2.46 -5.46 -20.59
N THR A 160 -3.32 -4.78 -21.34
CA THR A 160 -4.76 -4.71 -21.06
C THR A 160 -5.51 -5.75 -21.88
N ARG A 161 -6.83 -5.85 -21.70
CA ARG A 161 -7.68 -6.67 -22.59
C ARG A 161 -7.72 -6.09 -24.01
N SER A 162 -7.56 -4.77 -24.15
CA SER A 162 -7.33 -4.16 -25.46
C SER A 162 -5.93 -4.48 -25.96
N LEU A 163 -5.73 -4.36 -27.28
CA LEU A 163 -4.43 -4.46 -27.93
C LEU A 163 -3.44 -3.36 -27.50
N TYR A 164 -3.83 -2.44 -26.61
CA TYR A 164 -3.02 -1.32 -26.14
C TYR A 164 -2.48 -1.56 -24.74
N ASN A 165 -1.18 -1.34 -24.57
CA ASN A 165 -0.48 -1.51 -23.30
C ASN A 165 -0.36 -0.19 -22.54
N ILE A 166 -0.34 -0.29 -21.21
CA ILE A 166 0.00 0.80 -20.29
C ILE A 166 1.51 0.75 -20.03
N ASP A 167 2.19 1.88 -20.14
CA ASP A 167 3.66 1.91 -20.09
C ASP A 167 4.17 1.81 -18.65
N THR A 168 3.59 2.58 -17.72
CA THR A 168 3.98 2.53 -16.30
C THR A 168 2.80 2.81 -15.38
N VAL A 169 2.67 2.01 -14.33
CA VAL A 169 1.74 2.29 -13.21
C VAL A 169 2.55 2.43 -11.93
N LYS A 170 2.39 3.57 -11.25
CA LYS A 170 2.96 3.82 -9.93
C LYS A 170 1.95 3.46 -8.86
N VAL A 171 2.30 2.54 -7.97
CA VAL A 171 1.45 2.10 -6.85
C VAL A 171 2.13 2.35 -5.51
N LEU A 172 1.34 2.69 -4.51
CA LEU A 172 1.74 2.77 -3.11
C LEU A 172 0.92 1.76 -2.31
N VAL A 173 1.61 0.91 -1.55
CA VAL A 173 0.97 -0.07 -0.67
C VAL A 173 1.49 0.11 0.74
N ARG A 174 0.57 0.18 1.70
CA ARG A 174 0.88 0.17 3.13
C ARG A 174 0.40 -1.14 3.72
N TYR A 175 1.26 -1.82 4.47
CA TYR A 175 0.98 -3.13 5.02
C TYR A 175 1.64 -3.32 6.38
N LYS A 176 1.14 -4.29 7.14
CA LYS A 176 1.71 -4.68 8.43
C LYS A 176 1.61 -6.17 8.66
N VAL A 177 2.45 -6.68 9.56
CA VAL A 177 2.35 -8.06 10.05
C VAL A 177 1.15 -8.16 11.00
N GLU A 178 0.18 -9.02 10.69
CA GLU A 178 -1.00 -9.27 11.55
C GLU A 178 -0.86 -10.58 12.32
N GLN A 179 -0.34 -11.63 11.66
CA GLN A 179 -0.12 -12.95 12.25
C GLN A 179 1.38 -13.31 12.11
N PRO A 180 2.21 -12.93 13.10
CA PRO A 180 3.67 -13.16 13.09
C PRO A 180 4.05 -14.63 12.90
N ARG A 181 3.23 -15.54 13.43
CA ARG A 181 3.41 -16.98 13.26
C ARG A 181 3.37 -17.37 11.79
N ASP A 182 2.34 -16.96 11.08
CA ASP A 182 2.08 -17.42 9.72
C ASP A 182 3.10 -16.81 8.74
N VAL A 183 3.65 -15.64 9.06
CA VAL A 183 4.79 -15.07 8.31
C VAL A 183 6.01 -15.98 8.36
N VAL A 184 6.28 -16.67 9.48
CA VAL A 184 7.47 -17.54 9.60
C VAL A 184 7.21 -18.93 9.02
N PHE A 185 6.03 -19.50 9.24
CA PHE A 185 5.71 -20.89 8.87
C PHE A 185 5.07 -21.04 7.49
N CYS A 186 4.32 -20.03 7.02
CA CYS A 186 3.58 -20.08 5.76
C CYS A 186 4.20 -19.19 4.68
N PHE A 187 5.43 -18.69 4.89
CA PHE A 187 6.14 -17.87 3.92
C PHE A 187 6.30 -18.62 2.58
N PRO A 188 5.90 -18.03 1.45
CA PRO A 188 6.03 -18.67 0.14
C PRO A 188 7.50 -18.84 -0.24
N ASN A 189 7.87 -20.03 -0.75
CA ASN A 189 9.22 -20.36 -1.22
C ASN A 189 10.35 -19.97 -0.25
N ARG A 190 10.11 -20.15 1.06
CA ARG A 190 11.02 -19.71 2.13
C ARG A 190 12.48 -20.06 1.86
N GLU A 191 12.81 -21.32 1.65
CA GLU A 191 14.21 -21.75 1.51
C GLU A 191 14.92 -21.05 0.34
N GLN A 192 14.25 -20.94 -0.82
CA GLN A 192 14.81 -20.28 -1.99
C GLN A 192 14.98 -18.77 -1.79
N ALA A 193 13.96 -18.11 -1.23
CA ALA A 193 14.01 -16.67 -0.94
C ALA A 193 15.14 -16.33 0.05
N TYR A 194 15.34 -17.19 1.04
CA TYR A 194 16.42 -17.07 2.01
C TYR A 194 17.80 -17.23 1.36
N GLU A 195 18.00 -18.27 0.56
CA GLU A 195 19.29 -18.53 -0.09
C GLU A 195 19.68 -17.40 -1.05
N ILE A 196 18.72 -16.83 -1.78
CA ILE A 196 18.97 -15.70 -2.67
C ILE A 196 19.41 -14.48 -1.86
N LEU A 197 18.71 -14.15 -0.78
CA LEU A 197 19.03 -12.97 0.03
C LEU A 197 20.37 -13.11 0.77
N LEU A 198 20.69 -14.31 1.25
CA LEU A 198 21.99 -14.62 1.86
C LEU A 198 23.14 -14.50 0.85
N LYS A 199 22.96 -15.03 -0.36
CA LYS A 199 23.96 -14.91 -1.44
C LYS A 199 24.24 -13.46 -1.80
N GLU A 200 23.21 -12.61 -1.86
CA GLU A 200 23.36 -11.19 -2.19
C GLU A 200 24.04 -10.37 -1.08
N ARG A 201 23.77 -10.70 0.19
CA ARG A 201 24.46 -10.05 1.32
C ARG A 201 25.91 -10.51 1.49
N GLY A 202 26.30 -11.62 0.85
CA GLY A 202 27.63 -12.22 1.00
C GLY A 202 27.90 -12.76 2.41
N GLU A 203 26.85 -12.92 3.21
CA GLU A 203 26.95 -13.44 4.57
C GLU A 203 26.84 -14.98 4.52
N PRO A 204 27.74 -15.72 5.20
CA PRO A 204 27.48 -17.12 5.45
C PRO A 204 26.17 -17.26 6.23
N ARG A 205 25.57 -18.45 6.19
CA ARG A 205 24.36 -18.79 6.95
C ARG A 205 24.72 -18.87 8.43
N ASP A 206 25.11 -17.74 9.02
CA ASP A 206 25.43 -17.62 10.42
C ASP A 206 24.13 -17.70 11.24
N ILE A 207 24.29 -18.21 12.45
CA ILE A 207 23.21 -18.71 13.31
C ILE A 207 22.25 -17.59 13.74
N ASP A 208 22.65 -16.32 13.57
CA ASP A 208 21.95 -15.13 14.05
C ASP A 208 21.28 -14.30 12.94
N THR A 209 21.42 -14.65 11.65
CA THR A 209 20.82 -13.85 10.55
C THR A 209 19.29 -13.93 10.58
N ASP A 210 18.75 -15.10 10.93
CA ASP A 210 17.30 -15.32 11.13
C ASP A 210 16.72 -14.48 12.27
N GLU A 211 17.58 -14.02 13.18
CA GLU A 211 17.21 -13.24 14.35
C GLU A 211 17.10 -11.73 14.08
N GLN A 212 17.53 -11.27 12.91
CA GLN A 212 17.56 -9.85 12.57
C GLN A 212 16.26 -9.37 11.92
N VAL A 213 15.74 -8.24 12.39
CA VAL A 213 14.54 -7.61 11.82
C VAL A 213 14.78 -7.11 10.40
N ALA A 214 15.95 -6.53 10.13
CA ALA A 214 16.28 -6.00 8.81
C ALA A 214 16.21 -7.08 7.72
N PHE A 215 16.71 -8.28 8.03
CA PHE A 215 16.67 -9.42 7.12
C PHE A 215 15.22 -9.80 6.75
N TRP A 216 14.36 -9.95 7.77
CA TRP A 216 12.95 -10.27 7.54
C TRP A 216 12.19 -9.16 6.82
N THR A 217 12.48 -7.89 7.12
CA THR A 217 11.88 -6.75 6.42
C THR A 217 12.21 -6.78 4.92
N GLU A 218 13.46 -7.03 4.55
CA GLU A 218 13.85 -7.14 3.13
C GLU A 218 13.21 -8.35 2.45
N LEU A 219 13.16 -9.49 3.15
CA LEU A 219 12.58 -10.72 2.63
C LEU A 219 11.07 -10.57 2.37
N ILE A 220 10.34 -9.98 3.32
CA ILE A 220 8.92 -9.63 3.18
C ILE A 220 8.72 -8.64 2.04
N LEU A 221 9.57 -7.61 1.95
CA LEU A 221 9.49 -6.58 0.91
C LEU A 221 9.65 -7.18 -0.49
N ARG A 222 10.60 -8.10 -0.70
CA ARG A 222 10.79 -8.77 -1.99
C ARG A 222 9.59 -9.62 -2.39
N GLN A 223 9.08 -10.43 -1.47
CA GLN A 223 7.90 -11.24 -1.77
C GLN A 223 6.67 -10.36 -2.04
N MET A 224 6.49 -9.30 -1.25
CA MET A 224 5.39 -8.35 -1.45
C MET A 224 5.46 -7.68 -2.82
N LYS A 225 6.65 -7.35 -3.34
CA LYS A 225 6.81 -6.82 -4.70
C LYS A 225 6.23 -7.75 -5.75
N LEU A 226 6.54 -9.05 -5.67
CA LEU A 226 6.06 -10.06 -6.60
C LEU A 226 4.52 -10.20 -6.51
N GLU A 227 3.97 -10.25 -5.31
CA GLU A 227 2.52 -10.36 -5.08
C GLU A 227 1.75 -9.14 -5.58
N ILE A 228 2.29 -7.93 -5.36
CA ILE A 228 1.71 -6.68 -5.86
C ILE A 228 1.76 -6.66 -7.39
N GLU A 229 2.90 -6.97 -7.99
CA GLU A 229 3.06 -6.98 -9.44
C GLU A 229 2.09 -7.97 -10.08
N GLN A 230 1.99 -9.19 -9.56
CA GLN A 230 1.06 -10.20 -10.06
C GLN A 230 -0.40 -9.77 -9.91
N SER A 231 -0.77 -9.18 -8.76
CA SER A 231 -2.13 -8.70 -8.52
C SER A 231 -2.52 -7.58 -9.47
N VAL A 232 -1.63 -6.60 -9.67
CA VAL A 232 -1.82 -5.48 -10.61
C VAL A 232 -1.88 -5.99 -12.05
N ARG A 233 -0.93 -6.84 -12.48
CA ARG A 233 -0.94 -7.42 -13.84
C ARG A 233 -2.23 -8.16 -14.14
N THR A 234 -2.71 -8.94 -13.18
CA THR A 234 -3.95 -9.71 -13.35
C THR A 234 -5.18 -8.81 -13.43
N GLU A 235 -5.26 -7.74 -12.63
CA GLU A 235 -6.38 -6.79 -12.76
C GLU A 235 -6.31 -6.02 -14.06
N VAL A 236 -5.14 -5.50 -14.44
CA VAL A 236 -4.97 -4.70 -15.66
C VAL A 236 -5.27 -5.51 -16.92
N ALA A 237 -4.92 -6.80 -16.94
CA ALA A 237 -5.27 -7.71 -18.04
C ALA A 237 -6.79 -7.85 -18.26
N ASN A 238 -7.62 -7.61 -17.25
CA ASN A 238 -9.08 -7.68 -17.37
C ASN A 238 -9.73 -6.36 -17.80
N ILE A 239 -8.97 -5.25 -17.82
CA ILE A 239 -9.49 -3.92 -18.12
C ILE A 239 -9.71 -3.76 -19.62
N GLY A 240 -10.84 -3.14 -19.99
CA GLY A 240 -11.28 -2.92 -21.38
C GLY A 240 -10.31 -2.09 -22.20
N GLY A 241 -9.71 -1.04 -21.62
CA GLY A 241 -8.67 -0.24 -22.25
C GLY A 241 -7.74 0.49 -21.27
N PRO A 242 -6.62 1.06 -21.76
CA PRO A 242 -5.61 1.70 -20.91
C PRO A 242 -6.13 2.97 -20.20
N THR A 243 -7.14 3.64 -20.76
CA THR A 243 -7.75 4.84 -20.17
C THR A 243 -8.66 4.53 -18.98
N ASP A 244 -9.24 3.34 -18.93
CA ASP A 244 -10.22 2.98 -17.89
C ASP A 244 -9.54 2.94 -16.52
N LEU A 245 -8.31 2.41 -16.45
CA LEU A 245 -7.50 2.43 -15.23
C LEU A 245 -7.25 3.86 -14.74
N ALA A 246 -7.05 4.80 -15.67
CA ALA A 246 -6.78 6.20 -15.33
C ALA A 246 -8.05 6.97 -14.90
N GLN A 247 -9.22 6.59 -15.42
CA GLN A 247 -10.52 7.19 -15.08
C GLN A 247 -11.08 6.62 -13.76
N GLU A 248 -11.04 5.30 -13.58
CA GLU A 248 -11.63 4.59 -12.43
C GLU A 248 -10.56 4.06 -11.45
N ARG A 249 -9.55 4.89 -11.16
CA ARG A 249 -8.39 4.51 -10.33
C ARG A 249 -8.78 3.89 -9.00
N GLU A 250 -9.78 4.46 -8.31
CA GLU A 250 -10.20 3.98 -6.98
C GLU A 250 -10.91 2.63 -7.02
N ILE A 251 -11.71 2.37 -8.06
CA ILE A 251 -12.45 1.12 -8.21
C ILE A 251 -11.45 -0.02 -8.43
N HIS A 252 -10.53 0.18 -9.38
CA HIS A 252 -9.46 -0.78 -9.63
C HIS A 252 -8.53 -0.93 -8.43
N ALA A 253 -8.18 0.15 -7.74
CA ALA A 253 -7.37 0.09 -6.51
C ALA A 253 -8.03 -0.78 -5.44
N ARG A 254 -9.35 -0.68 -5.23
CA ARG A 254 -10.09 -1.52 -4.27
C ARG A 254 -10.11 -2.99 -4.68
N HIS A 255 -10.27 -3.28 -5.98
CA HIS A 255 -10.22 -4.65 -6.49
C HIS A 255 -8.83 -5.27 -6.33
N ILE A 256 -7.78 -4.53 -6.71
CA ILE A 256 -6.39 -4.93 -6.51
C ILE A 256 -6.12 -5.16 -5.01
N ALA A 257 -6.54 -4.24 -4.15
CA ALA A 257 -6.35 -4.35 -2.70
C ALA A 257 -7.02 -5.62 -2.13
N LYS A 258 -8.25 -5.92 -2.55
CA LYS A 258 -8.98 -7.13 -2.12
C LYS A 258 -8.27 -8.40 -2.58
N ARG A 259 -7.81 -8.43 -3.84
CA ARG A 259 -7.05 -9.58 -4.38
C ARG A 259 -5.71 -9.76 -3.67
N LEU A 260 -4.98 -8.66 -3.47
CA LEU A 260 -3.72 -8.66 -2.76
C LEU A 260 -3.92 -9.13 -1.31
N GLN A 261 -4.93 -8.62 -0.59
CA GLN A 261 -5.24 -9.08 0.76
C GLN A 261 -5.53 -10.59 0.80
N ASN A 262 -6.25 -11.13 -0.19
CA ASN A 262 -6.51 -12.57 -0.26
C ASN A 262 -5.22 -13.39 -0.45
N SER A 263 -4.29 -12.93 -1.30
CA SER A 263 -3.01 -13.62 -1.49
C SER A 263 -2.14 -13.55 -0.23
N VAL A 264 -2.02 -12.36 0.35
CA VAL A 264 -1.04 -12.05 1.38
C VAL A 264 -1.53 -12.43 2.78
N SER A 265 -2.85 -12.55 2.99
CA SER A 265 -3.42 -13.10 4.24
C SER A 265 -3.00 -14.54 4.53
N ARG A 266 -2.70 -15.34 3.49
CA ARG A 266 -2.28 -16.74 3.64
C ARG A 266 -1.01 -16.89 4.47
N TRP A 267 -0.14 -15.90 4.45
CA TRP A 267 1.12 -15.89 5.19
C TRP A 267 1.16 -14.79 6.26
N GLY A 268 0.01 -14.33 6.73
CA GLY A 268 -0.10 -13.56 7.98
C GLY A 268 0.11 -12.05 7.89
N MET A 269 -0.04 -11.47 6.71
CA MET A 269 0.05 -10.01 6.51
C MET A 269 -1.30 -9.36 6.30
N LYS A 270 -1.35 -8.05 6.57
CA LYS A 270 -2.51 -7.21 6.36
C LYS A 270 -2.16 -5.99 5.53
N ILE A 271 -2.91 -5.77 4.46
CA ILE A 271 -2.89 -4.54 3.67
C ILE A 271 -3.75 -3.50 4.39
N LEU A 272 -3.15 -2.35 4.68
CA LEU A 272 -3.80 -1.21 5.32
C LEU A 272 -4.40 -0.27 4.29
N ASP A 273 -3.62 0.02 3.24
CA ASP A 273 -4.00 0.95 2.19
C ASP A 273 -3.30 0.56 0.87
N PHE A 274 -4.00 0.76 -0.24
CA PHE A 274 -3.49 0.54 -1.58
C PHE A 274 -3.95 1.67 -2.48
N ARG A 275 -3.01 2.38 -3.09
CA ARG A 275 -3.29 3.53 -3.96
C ARG A 275 -2.55 3.43 -5.28
N VAL A 276 -3.26 3.74 -6.35
CA VAL A 276 -2.67 3.97 -7.67
C VAL A 276 -2.33 5.46 -7.77
N LEU A 277 -1.06 5.79 -7.71
CA LEU A 277 -0.58 7.18 -7.70
C LEU A 277 -0.60 7.78 -9.09
N ASP A 278 -0.01 7.09 -10.06
CA ASP A 278 0.15 7.60 -11.42
C ASP A 278 0.03 6.48 -12.45
N VAL A 279 -0.49 6.83 -13.63
CA VAL A 279 -0.66 5.93 -14.77
C VAL A 279 -0.15 6.65 -16.00
N LYS A 280 1.01 6.20 -16.50
CA LYS A 280 1.64 6.74 -17.70
C LYS A 280 1.25 5.90 -18.91
N ILE A 281 0.64 6.57 -19.88
CA ILE A 281 0.21 5.99 -21.15
C ILE A 281 0.78 6.90 -22.25
N ASN A 282 1.42 6.31 -23.25
CA ASN A 282 1.92 7.05 -24.40
C ASN A 282 0.77 7.83 -25.07
N PRO A 283 0.90 9.17 -25.20
CA PRO A 283 -0.16 10.03 -25.76
C PRO A 283 -0.53 9.64 -27.19
N ASP A 284 0.41 9.10 -27.97
CA ASP A 284 0.16 8.66 -29.35
C ASP A 284 -0.84 7.50 -29.36
N ARG A 285 -0.74 6.56 -28.41
CA ARG A 285 -1.68 5.43 -28.29
C ARG A 285 -3.06 5.89 -27.86
N VAL A 286 -3.13 6.84 -26.93
CA VAL A 286 -4.41 7.45 -26.53
C VAL A 286 -5.06 8.13 -27.72
N SER A 287 -4.30 8.88 -28.52
CA SER A 287 -4.80 9.54 -29.72
C SER A 287 -5.33 8.55 -30.78
N MET A 288 -4.70 7.38 -30.90
CA MET A 288 -5.13 6.32 -31.82
C MET A 288 -6.45 5.67 -31.37
N ILE A 289 -6.65 5.44 -30.07
CA ILE A 289 -7.90 4.89 -29.53
C ILE A 289 -9.08 5.82 -29.83
N TYR A 290 -8.90 7.13 -29.67
CA TYR A 290 -9.94 8.12 -29.96
C TYR A 290 -9.99 8.58 -31.42
N ARG A 291 -9.18 8.00 -32.32
CA ARG A 291 -9.12 8.44 -33.72
C ARG A 291 -10.46 8.28 -34.42
N ASP A 292 -11.12 7.15 -34.24
CA ASP A 292 -12.40 6.86 -34.89
C ASP A 292 -13.52 7.75 -34.35
N PHE A 293 -13.54 7.97 -33.03
CA PHE A 293 -14.46 8.90 -32.40
C PHE A 293 -14.25 10.34 -32.89
N LYS A 294 -12.99 10.76 -33.03
CA LYS A 294 -12.62 12.07 -33.57
C LYS A 294 -13.07 12.21 -35.03
N ILE A 295 -12.88 11.18 -35.85
CA ILE A 295 -13.33 11.16 -37.24
C ILE A 295 -14.86 11.20 -37.34
N GLN A 296 -15.58 10.43 -36.53
CA GLN A 296 -17.04 10.45 -36.48
C GLN A 296 -17.56 11.83 -36.10
N ARG A 297 -17.02 12.42 -35.03
CA ARG A 297 -17.39 13.77 -34.61
C ARG A 297 -17.10 14.81 -35.69
N GLN A 298 -15.97 14.71 -36.38
CA GLN A 298 -15.65 15.57 -37.52
C GLN A 298 -16.63 15.39 -38.69
N ARG A 299 -17.10 14.16 -38.95
CA ARG A 299 -18.12 13.90 -39.98
C ARG A 299 -19.47 14.48 -39.60
N GLU A 300 -19.89 14.32 -38.35
CA GLU A 300 -21.15 14.90 -37.84
C GLU A 300 -21.12 16.43 -37.88
N ASP A 301 -20.01 17.03 -37.46
CA ASP A 301 -19.83 18.49 -37.52
C ASP A 301 -19.82 18.97 -38.98
N ALA A 302 -19.18 18.23 -39.90
CA ALA A 302 -19.19 18.55 -41.32
C ALA A 302 -20.59 18.41 -41.95
N GLN A 303 -21.37 17.40 -41.54
CA GLN A 303 -22.77 17.21 -41.97
C GLN A 303 -23.65 18.36 -41.47
N ARG A 304 -23.57 18.70 -40.18
CA ARG A 304 -24.31 19.85 -39.63
C ARG A 304 -23.98 21.15 -40.35
N LEU A 305 -22.70 21.37 -40.66
CA LEU A 305 -22.27 22.57 -41.38
C LEU A 305 -22.73 22.57 -42.85
N ALA A 306 -22.80 21.41 -43.48
CA ALA A 306 -23.36 21.25 -44.83
C ALA A 306 -24.87 21.48 -44.85
N GLU A 307 -25.61 21.00 -43.85
CA GLU A 307 -27.05 21.24 -43.69
C GLU A 307 -27.35 22.72 -43.53
N ILE A 308 -26.64 23.40 -42.63
CA ILE A 308 -26.77 24.86 -42.43
C ILE A 308 -26.53 25.60 -43.75
N ARG A 309 -25.46 25.27 -44.48
CA ARG A 309 -25.20 25.88 -45.80
C ARG A 309 -26.29 25.57 -46.82
N ALA A 310 -26.84 24.36 -46.82
CA ALA A 310 -27.91 23.98 -47.75
C ALA A 310 -29.20 24.76 -47.45
N GLU A 311 -29.52 24.98 -46.18
CA GLU A 311 -30.63 25.84 -45.75
C GLU A 311 -30.40 27.30 -46.13
N GLU A 312 -29.19 27.83 -45.92
CA GLU A 312 -28.81 29.17 -46.38
C GLU A 312 -28.98 29.32 -47.90
N ILE A 313 -28.51 28.34 -48.70
CA ILE A 313 -28.66 28.38 -50.16
C ILE A 313 -30.13 28.28 -50.57
N ARG A 314 -30.93 27.45 -49.91
CA ARG A 314 -32.38 27.33 -50.20
C ARG A 314 -33.13 28.61 -49.87
N THR A 315 -32.88 29.21 -48.71
CA THR A 315 -33.53 30.45 -48.29
C THR A 315 -33.12 31.63 -49.16
N LEU A 316 -31.83 31.75 -49.47
CA LEU A 316 -31.34 32.75 -50.43
C LEU A 316 -31.90 32.51 -51.84
N GLY A 317 -31.95 31.26 -52.29
CA GLY A 317 -32.51 30.89 -53.60
C GLY A 317 -34.00 31.21 -53.70
N GLN A 318 -34.79 30.95 -52.66
CA GLN A 318 -36.20 31.34 -52.57
C GLN A 318 -36.37 32.85 -52.57
N ALA A 319 -35.62 33.57 -51.72
CA ALA A 319 -35.67 35.03 -51.67
C ALA A 319 -35.29 35.68 -53.01
N GLN A 320 -34.32 35.09 -53.73
CA GLN A 320 -33.94 35.54 -55.07
C GLN A 320 -35.03 35.25 -56.11
N ALA A 321 -35.65 34.07 -56.08
CA ALA A 321 -36.75 33.73 -56.98
C ALA A 321 -37.98 34.63 -56.76
N GLU A 322 -38.25 35.02 -55.51
CA GLU A 322 -39.31 35.99 -55.20
C GLU A 322 -38.96 37.39 -55.70
N ALA A 323 -37.70 37.82 -55.55
CA ALA A 323 -37.24 39.11 -56.06
C ALA A 323 -37.29 39.19 -57.59
N THR A 324 -36.88 38.12 -58.30
CA THR A 324 -36.96 38.04 -59.77
C THR A 324 -38.42 38.09 -60.22
N ALA A 325 -39.31 37.32 -59.56
CA ALA A 325 -40.73 37.31 -59.88
C ALA A 325 -41.38 38.70 -59.70
N ARG A 326 -41.02 39.44 -58.64
CA ARG A 326 -41.50 40.82 -58.43
C ARG A 326 -41.00 41.77 -59.51
N LEU A 327 -39.72 41.71 -59.87
CA LEU A 327 -39.16 42.55 -60.93
C LEU A 327 -39.82 42.28 -62.28
N VAL A 328 -40.01 41.00 -62.65
CA VAL A 328 -40.72 40.63 -63.88
C VAL A 328 -42.17 41.13 -63.83
N ALA A 329 -42.87 40.97 -62.70
CA ALA A 329 -44.23 41.48 -62.53
C ALA A 329 -44.31 43.01 -62.69
N GLU A 330 -43.37 43.76 -62.12
CA GLU A 330 -43.28 45.22 -62.28
C GLU A 330 -42.93 45.63 -63.72
N MET A 331 -42.00 44.93 -64.39
CA MET A 331 -41.68 45.19 -65.80
C MET A 331 -42.88 44.90 -66.73
N VAL A 332 -43.60 43.80 -66.50
CA VAL A 332 -44.81 43.48 -67.27
C VAL A 332 -45.90 44.52 -67.01
N ARG A 333 -46.09 44.95 -65.75
CA ARG A 333 -47.06 45.99 -65.38
C ARG A 333 -46.73 47.33 -66.03
N THR A 334 -45.48 47.78 -65.98
CA THR A 334 -45.06 49.05 -66.59
C THR A 334 -45.20 49.04 -68.12
N LEU A 335 -44.97 47.90 -68.78
CA LEU A 335 -45.18 47.75 -70.22
C LEU A 335 -46.68 47.73 -70.61
N GLN A 336 -47.53 47.14 -69.77
CA GLN A 336 -49.00 47.20 -69.94
C GLN A 336 -49.55 48.62 -69.73
N GLU A 337 -49.07 49.34 -68.72
CA GLU A 337 -49.45 50.74 -68.47
C GLU A 337 -49.01 51.69 -69.59
N GLN A 338 -47.99 51.33 -70.37
CA GLN A 338 -47.53 52.05 -71.57
C GLN A 338 -48.35 51.72 -72.84
N GLY A 339 -49.40 50.91 -72.75
CA GLY A 339 -50.35 50.69 -73.84
C GLY A 339 -49.91 49.68 -74.91
N THR A 340 -48.94 48.81 -74.61
CA THR A 340 -48.53 47.74 -75.53
C THR A 340 -49.31 46.44 -75.28
N SER A 341 -49.90 45.85 -76.33
CA SER A 341 -50.53 44.54 -76.27
C SER A 341 -49.45 43.46 -76.30
N LEU A 342 -49.05 42.96 -75.13
CA LEU A 342 -48.03 41.91 -75.00
C LEU A 342 -48.55 40.56 -75.51
N SER A 343 -47.84 39.98 -76.47
CA SER A 343 -47.94 38.57 -76.86
C SER A 343 -47.24 37.67 -75.83
N THR A 344 -47.63 36.41 -75.71
CA THR A 344 -46.97 35.40 -74.86
C THR A 344 -45.46 35.28 -75.15
N ASP A 345 -45.04 35.44 -76.41
CA ASP A 345 -43.63 35.40 -76.82
C ASP A 345 -42.82 36.59 -76.28
N ASP A 346 -43.45 37.75 -76.12
CA ASP A 346 -42.79 38.96 -75.61
C ASP A 346 -42.56 38.85 -74.10
N ILE A 347 -43.50 38.22 -73.37
CA ILE A 347 -43.37 37.91 -71.95
C ILE A 347 -42.22 36.93 -71.72
N GLU A 348 -42.10 35.88 -72.55
CA GLU A 348 -40.97 34.95 -72.46
C GLU A 348 -39.62 35.66 -72.70
N ARG A 349 -39.53 36.55 -73.68
CA ARG A 349 -38.30 37.35 -73.91
C ARG A 349 -37.95 38.25 -72.72
N ILE A 350 -38.94 38.86 -72.07
CA ILE A 350 -38.71 39.70 -70.88
C ILE A 350 -38.21 38.84 -69.71
N VAL A 351 -38.81 37.67 -69.49
CA VAL A 351 -38.37 36.72 -68.45
C VAL A 351 -36.94 36.26 -68.70
N ILE A 352 -36.61 35.85 -69.93
CA ILE A 352 -35.25 35.39 -70.29
C ILE A 352 -34.23 36.53 -70.11
N THR A 353 -34.58 37.74 -70.53
CA THR A 353 -33.68 38.91 -70.39
C THR A 353 -33.47 39.29 -68.92
N ALA A 354 -34.51 39.20 -68.09
CA ALA A 354 -34.42 39.45 -66.66
C ALA A 354 -33.56 38.39 -65.96
N MET A 355 -33.72 37.12 -66.33
CA MET A 355 -32.90 36.02 -65.83
C MET A 355 -31.42 36.18 -66.22
N GLN A 356 -31.14 36.57 -67.46
CA GLN A 356 -29.76 36.81 -67.93
C GLN A 356 -29.11 38.01 -67.22
N ARG A 357 -29.82 39.13 -67.05
CA ARG A 357 -29.26 40.28 -66.32
C ARG A 357 -28.95 39.97 -64.86
N MET A 358 -29.79 39.17 -64.20
CA MET A 358 -29.51 38.75 -62.82
C MET A 358 -28.42 37.68 -62.74
N SER A 359 -28.30 36.75 -63.70
CA SER A 359 -27.18 35.80 -63.72
C SER A 359 -25.84 36.52 -63.90
N ASP A 360 -25.80 37.55 -64.73
CA ASP A 360 -24.59 38.35 -64.95
C ASP A 360 -24.23 39.17 -63.69
N GLN A 361 -25.23 39.73 -63.01
CA GLN A 361 -25.04 40.43 -61.73
C GLN A 361 -24.60 39.47 -60.61
N GLN A 362 -25.07 38.22 -60.63
CA GLN A 362 -24.64 37.17 -59.70
C GLN A 362 -23.20 36.73 -59.94
N GLN A 363 -22.80 36.50 -61.20
CA GLN A 363 -21.41 36.15 -61.52
C GLN A 363 -20.44 37.25 -61.09
N LEU A 364 -20.82 38.52 -61.28
CA LEU A 364 -20.05 39.66 -60.78
C LEU A 364 -19.97 39.67 -59.24
N SER A 365 -21.09 39.44 -58.54
CA SER A 365 -21.08 39.38 -57.06
C SER A 365 -20.29 38.19 -56.48
N GLY A 366 -20.34 37.02 -57.14
CA GLY A 366 -19.56 35.83 -56.79
C GLY A 366 -18.06 36.08 -57.01
N PHE A 367 -17.70 36.71 -58.12
CA PHE A 367 -16.33 37.14 -58.41
C PHE A 367 -15.79 38.09 -57.33
N PHE A 368 -16.57 39.10 -56.89
CA PHE A 368 -16.14 39.99 -55.82
C PHE A 368 -16.03 39.29 -54.45
N ARG A 369 -16.89 38.30 -54.17
CA ARG A 369 -16.83 37.50 -52.94
C ARG A 369 -15.59 36.61 -52.90
N ASP A 370 -15.26 35.94 -54.00
CA ASP A 370 -14.07 35.10 -54.11
C ASP A 370 -12.77 35.92 -54.02
N VAL A 371 -12.76 37.11 -54.62
CA VAL A 371 -11.63 38.07 -54.49
C VAL A 371 -11.49 38.57 -53.04
N ALA A 372 -12.59 38.84 -52.34
CA ALA A 372 -12.56 39.23 -50.93
C ALA A 372 -12.11 38.08 -50.00
N GLN A 373 -12.51 36.84 -50.29
CA GLN A 373 -12.09 35.66 -49.53
C GLN A 373 -10.62 35.30 -49.77
N ALA A 374 -10.11 35.47 -50.99
CA ALA A 374 -8.69 35.34 -51.31
C ALA A 374 -7.82 36.41 -50.62
N GLY A 375 -8.35 37.63 -50.46
CA GLY A 375 -7.68 38.71 -49.71
C GLY A 375 -7.61 38.45 -48.19
N ALA A 376 -8.62 37.80 -47.61
CA ALA A 376 -8.64 37.45 -46.19
C ALA A 376 -7.74 36.25 -45.83
N ALA A 377 -7.55 35.30 -46.74
CA ALA A 377 -6.60 34.19 -46.56
C ALA A 377 -5.12 34.64 -46.58
N ALA A 378 -4.82 35.78 -47.20
CA ALA A 378 -3.46 36.35 -47.26
C ALA A 378 -3.03 37.12 -45.99
N THR A 379 -3.96 37.41 -45.07
CA THR A 379 -3.68 38.16 -43.83
C THR A 379 -3.69 37.30 -42.56
N GLY A 380 -3.83 35.98 -42.69
CA GLY A 380 -3.98 35.02 -41.59
C GLY A 380 -2.74 34.19 -41.22
N THR A 381 -1.53 34.55 -41.64
CA THR A 381 -0.30 33.83 -41.26
C THR A 381 0.84 34.79 -40.97
N GLN A 382 0.89 35.31 -39.75
CA GLN A 382 2.15 35.72 -39.07
C GLN A 382 1.86 35.96 -37.58
N SER A 383 1.64 34.87 -36.83
CA SER A 383 1.81 34.90 -35.37
C SER A 383 3.30 34.79 -35.05
N MET A 384 3.80 35.86 -34.45
CA MET A 384 5.11 36.06 -33.81
C MET A 384 5.87 34.77 -33.42
N GLY A 385 6.96 34.50 -34.14
CA GLY A 385 8.13 33.82 -33.62
C GLY A 385 9.21 34.88 -33.32
N THR A 386 9.60 34.98 -32.06
CA THR A 386 10.72 35.79 -31.56
C THR A 386 12.00 35.56 -32.37
N PRO A 387 12.67 36.61 -32.90
CA PRO A 387 13.94 36.46 -33.56
C PRO A 387 15.11 36.51 -32.56
N SER A 388 15.86 35.42 -32.55
CA SER A 388 17.24 35.30 -32.07
C SER A 388 18.16 36.34 -32.73
N ALA A 389 19.00 36.97 -31.91
CA ALA A 389 19.97 38.00 -32.28
C ALA A 389 21.08 37.48 -33.22
N PRO A 390 21.65 38.34 -34.09
CA PRO A 390 22.65 37.94 -35.06
C PRO A 390 24.07 37.94 -34.49
N SER A 391 24.81 36.92 -34.92
CA SER A 391 26.26 36.78 -34.89
C SER A 391 26.96 37.81 -35.79
N ASN A 392 28.07 38.38 -35.33
CA ASN A 392 29.24 38.70 -36.16
C ASN A 392 30.52 38.79 -35.29
N PRO A 393 31.75 38.77 -35.85
CA PRO A 393 32.81 37.85 -35.41
C PRO A 393 34.08 38.57 -34.92
N GLN A 394 35.10 37.76 -34.60
CA GLN A 394 36.54 38.08 -34.44
C GLN A 394 37.06 38.63 -33.09
N GLN A 395 37.63 37.68 -32.30
CA GLN A 395 39.02 37.60 -31.74
C GLN A 395 39.69 38.83 -31.07
N PRO A 396 40.66 38.68 -30.12
CA PRO A 396 41.68 37.61 -29.99
C PRO A 396 41.97 37.13 -28.53
N PRO A 397 42.94 36.21 -28.31
CA PRO A 397 43.19 35.56 -27.02
C PRO A 397 44.29 36.26 -26.20
N ARG A 398 44.28 36.01 -24.89
CA ARG A 398 45.35 36.17 -23.86
C ARG A 398 44.60 36.19 -22.51
N GLN A 399 44.91 35.43 -21.47
CA GLN A 399 46.14 34.85 -20.95
C GLN A 399 45.77 33.67 -20.05
#